data_AF-A0A6P0NSN0-F1
#
_entry.id   AF-A0A6P0NSN0-F1
#
_cell.length_a   1.000
_cell.length_b   1.000
_cell.length_c   1.000
_cell.angle_alpha   90.00
_cell.angle_beta   90.00
_cell.angle_gamma   90.00
#
_symmetry.space_group_name_H-M   'P 1'
#
loop_
_entity.id
_entity.type
_entity.pdbx_description
1 polymer ?
#
loop_
_entity_poly.entity_id
_entity_poly.type
_entity_poly.pdbx_seq_one_letter_code
_entity_poly.pdbx_strand_id
1 'polypeptide(L)' 'MTGSYAASYLPWILIPVVTWLMPIVVMGLLFIYIESEA' A
#
# COMPACT_ATOMS: atom_id res chain seq x y z
N MET A 1 10.07 9.18 -14.61
CA MET A 1 9.21 8.67 -15.70
C MET A 1 7.82 9.23 -15.47
N THR A 2 7.40 10.23 -16.23
CA THR A 2 6.06 10.85 -16.11
C THR A 2 5.35 10.73 -17.45
N GLY A 3 4.14 10.19 -17.46
CA GLY A 3 3.36 9.97 -18.69
C GLY A 3 2.55 11.19 -19.14
N SER A 4 2.09 11.17 -20.38
CA SER A 4 1.23 12.22 -20.98
C SER A 4 -0.28 11.97 -20.80
N TYR A 5 -0.67 10.91 -20.10
CA TYR A 5 -2.07 10.62 -19.78
C TYR A 5 -2.59 11.51 -18.65
N ALA A 6 -3.93 11.66 -18.57
CA ALA A 6 -4.58 12.44 -17.53
C ALA A 6 -4.22 11.92 -16.12
N ALA A 7 -3.96 12.84 -15.20
CA ALA A 7 -3.55 12.54 -13.83
C ALA A 7 -2.31 11.62 -13.73
N SER A 8 -1.28 11.85 -14.56
CA SER A 8 -0.04 11.05 -14.57
C SER A 8 0.81 11.13 -13.30
N TYR A 9 0.43 11.96 -12.34
CA TYR A 9 0.99 11.95 -10.98
C TYR A 9 0.44 10.79 -10.13
N LEU A 10 -0.65 10.12 -10.53
CA LEU A 10 -1.28 9.06 -9.73
C LEU A 10 -0.35 7.86 -9.47
N PRO A 11 0.42 7.33 -10.45
CA PRO A 11 1.35 6.24 -10.16
C PRO A 11 2.45 6.64 -9.18
N TRP A 12 2.84 7.92 -9.16
CA TRP A 12 3.85 8.41 -8.22
C TRP A 12 3.38 8.27 -6.76
N ILE A 13 2.08 8.42 -6.48
CA ILE A 13 1.53 8.23 -5.13
C ILE A 13 0.99 6.80 -4.90
N LEU A 14 0.28 6.23 -5.86
CA LEU A 14 -0.37 4.94 -5.71
C LEU A 14 0.63 3.79 -5.66
N ILE A 15 1.78 3.89 -6.35
CA ILE A 15 2.80 2.84 -6.25
C ILE A 15 3.35 2.77 -4.81
N PRO A 16 3.90 3.84 -4.19
CA PRO A 16 4.31 3.79 -2.79
C PRO A 16 3.20 3.36 -1.82
N VAL A 17 1.97 3.84 -2.05
CA VAL A 17 0.83 3.46 -1.20
C VAL A 17 0.54 1.96 -1.30
N VAL A 18 0.51 1.39 -2.50
CA VAL A 18 0.13 -0.02 -2.70
C VAL A 18 1.29 -0.97 -2.42
N THR A 19 2.53 -0.60 -2.73
CA THR A 19 3.67 -1.52 -2.62
C THR A 19 4.41 -1.40 -1.29
N TRP A 20 4.25 -0.29 -0.56
CA TRP A 20 4.90 -0.09 0.75
C TRP A 20 3.88 0.08 1.87
N LEU A 21 3.00 1.09 1.79
CA LEU A 21 2.09 1.41 2.90
C LEU A 21 1.06 0.29 3.12
N MET A 22 0.40 -0.17 2.05
CA MET A 22 -0.60 -1.22 2.11
C MET A 22 -0.04 -2.52 2.69
N PRO A 23 1.10 -3.08 2.23
CA PRO A 23 1.62 -4.30 2.83
C PRO A 23 2.05 -4.11 4.27
N ILE A 24 2.59 -2.94 4.68
CA ILE A 24 2.89 -2.67 6.09
C ILE A 24 1.61 -2.73 6.94
N VAL A 25 0.54 -2.05 6.50
CA VAL A 25 -0.73 -2.00 7.23
C VAL A 25 -1.39 -3.38 7.25
N VAL A 26 -1.52 -4.04 6.10
CA VAL A 26 -2.18 -5.34 6.00
C VAL A 26 -1.41 -6.42 6.74
N MET A 27 -0.07 -6.47 6.62
CA MET A 27 0.73 -7.41 7.41
C MET A 27 0.61 -7.12 8.91
N GLY A 28 0.58 -5.85 9.34
CA GLY A 28 0.36 -5.51 10.74
C GLY A 28 -1.00 -5.99 11.26
N LEU A 29 -2.07 -5.79 10.47
CA LEU A 29 -3.41 -6.28 10.83
C LEU A 29 -3.49 -7.81 10.84
N LEU A 30 -2.94 -8.48 9.83
CA LEU A 30 -2.88 -9.93 9.78
C LEU A 30 -2.03 -10.50 10.91
N PHE A 31 -0.93 -9.84 11.26
CA PHE A 31 -0.09 -10.23 12.40
C PHE A 31 -0.88 -10.15 13.71
N ILE A 32 -1.57 -9.04 13.97
CA ILE A 32 -2.45 -8.92 15.14
C ILE A 32 -3.51 -10.02 15.15
N TYR A 33 -4.10 -10.33 13.99
CA TYR A 33 -5.12 -11.38 13.87
C TYR A 33 -4.59 -12.79 14.16
N ILE A 34 -3.37 -13.14 13.73
CA ILE A 34 -2.82 -14.48 13.97
C ILE A 34 -2.24 -14.65 15.38
N GLU A 35 -1.77 -13.55 15.99
CA GLU A 35 -1.21 -13.53 17.35
C GLU A 35 -2.26 -13.21 18.41
N SER A 36 -3.50 -12.88 18.03
CA SER A 36 -4.56 -12.66 19.01
C SER A 36 -4.93 -13.98 19.67
N GLU A 37 -4.58 -14.12 20.94
CA GLU A 37 -5.15 -15.14 21.82
C GLU A 37 -6.67 -14.95 21.94
N ALA A 38 -7.38 -16.04 22.29
CA ALA A 38 -8.84 -16.06 22.45
C ALA A 38 -9.36 -15.08 23.51
#